data_AF-A0ABC8ANM2-F1
#
_entry.id   AF-A0ABC8ANM2-F1
#
_cell.length_a   1.000
_cell.length_b   1.000
_cell.length_c   1.000
_cell.angle_alpha   90.00
_cell.angle_beta   90.00
_cell.angle_gamma   90.00
#
_symmetry.space_group_name_H-M   'P 1'
#
loop_
_entity.id
_entity.type
_entity.pdbx_description
1 polymer ?
#
loop_
_entity_poly.entity_id
_entity_poly.type
_entity_poly.pdbx_seq_one_letter_code
_entity_poly.pdbx_strand_id
1 'polypeptide(L)'
;MDRLPNSSELNAMSTTPETRTVIENYIRAMLARFDTTAPITQEVHGVLADGDRAVAEWTTRATTAAGEEYVNDVVITFRVTGGRIAEAREHFDTAYAARLLFNAG
;
A
#
# COMPACT_ATOMS: atom_id res chain seq x y z
N MET A 1 -5.72 -14.48 -1.82
CA MET A 1 -6.94 -13.64 -1.89
C MET A 1 -6.81 -12.60 -0.81
N ASP A 2 -6.08 -11.52 -1.08
CA ASP A 2 -5.96 -10.45 -0.10
C ASP A 2 -7.22 -9.59 -0.17
N ARG A 3 -8.08 -9.84 0.82
CA ARG A 3 -9.31 -9.11 1.09
C ARG A 3 -8.95 -7.66 1.39
N LEU A 4 -9.87 -6.73 1.11
CA LEU A 4 -9.83 -5.37 1.66
C LEU A 4 -9.40 -5.40 3.14
N PRO A 5 -8.47 -4.52 3.57
CA PRO A 5 -7.97 -4.55 4.94
C PRO A 5 -9.14 -4.49 5.93
N ASN A 6 -9.16 -5.38 6.93
CA ASN A 6 -10.16 -5.36 7.98
C ASN A 6 -9.94 -4.16 8.91
N SER A 7 -10.94 -3.93 9.76
CA SER A 7 -10.90 -2.84 10.75
C SER A 7 -9.66 -2.90 11.66
N SER A 8 -9.09 -4.08 11.96
CA SER A 8 -7.85 -4.19 12.75
C SER A 8 -6.61 -3.73 11.98
N GLU A 9 -6.49 -4.04 10.69
CA GLU A 9 -5.40 -3.57 9.82
C GLU A 9 -5.49 -2.05 9.62
N LEU A 10 -6.70 -1.53 9.43
CA LEU A 10 -6.96 -0.09 9.39
C LEU A 10 -6.67 0.61 10.74
N ASN A 11 -6.88 -0.07 11.86
CA ASN A 11 -6.53 0.43 13.19
C ASN A 11 -5.03 0.48 13.45
N ALA A 12 -4.23 -0.32 12.73
CA ALA A 12 -2.77 -0.26 12.81
C ALA A 12 -2.22 0.97 12.05
N MET A 13 -2.95 1.47 11.05
CA MET A 13 -2.53 2.58 10.17
C MET A 13 -3.05 3.95 10.60
N SER A 14 -3.91 4.04 11.61
CA SER A 14 -4.51 5.31 12.03
C SER A 14 -4.56 5.48 13.56
N THR A 15 -4.31 6.70 14.01
CA THR A 15 -4.39 7.10 15.42
C THR A 15 -5.68 7.86 15.76
N THR A 16 -6.46 8.32 14.77
CA THR A 16 -7.73 9.05 14.97
C THR A 16 -8.82 8.64 13.95
N PRO A 17 -10.11 8.84 14.26
CA PRO A 17 -11.20 8.61 13.30
C PRO A 17 -11.05 9.41 12.00
N GLU A 18 -10.59 10.66 12.07
CA GLU A 18 -10.39 11.52 10.90
C GLU A 18 -9.29 10.99 9.98
N THR A 19 -8.17 10.56 10.57
CA THR A 19 -7.04 9.97 9.82
C THR A 19 -7.45 8.63 9.20
N ARG A 20 -8.35 7.88 9.84
CA ARG A 20 -8.90 6.63 9.30
C ARG A 20 -9.68 6.89 8.02
N THR A 21 -10.57 7.86 8.01
CA THR A 21 -11.37 8.20 6.82
C THR A 21 -10.48 8.63 5.65
N VAL A 22 -9.42 9.39 5.90
CA VAL A 22 -8.45 9.76 4.85
C VAL A 22 -7.79 8.52 4.26
N ILE A 23 -7.31 7.60 5.10
CA ILE A 23 -6.67 6.35 4.66
C ILE A 23 -7.64 5.45 3.90
N GLU A 24 -8.86 5.27 4.38
CA GLU A 24 -9.89 4.47 3.71
C GLU A 24 -10.22 5.02 2.32
N ASN A 25 -10.36 6.34 2.20
CA ASN A 25 -10.61 6.99 0.92
C ASN A 25 -9.43 6.86 -0.04
N TYR A 26 -8.20 7.00 0.47
CA TYR A 26 -6.99 6.78 -0.31
C TYR A 26 -6.90 5.34 -0.82
N ILE A 27 -7.04 4.35 0.08
CA ILE A 27 -7.01 2.92 -0.29
C ILE A 27 -8.09 2.61 -1.32
N ARG A 28 -9.31 3.10 -1.13
CA ARG A 28 -10.40 2.91 -2.09
C ARG A 28 -10.07 3.50 -3.47
N ALA A 29 -9.55 4.72 -3.51
CA ALA A 29 -9.18 5.39 -4.76
C ALA A 29 -8.03 4.68 -5.48
N MET A 30 -7.06 4.14 -4.74
CA MET A 30 -5.96 3.35 -5.28
C MET A 30 -6.44 2.00 -5.80
N LEU A 31 -7.23 1.26 -5.02
CA LEU A 31 -7.76 -0.05 -5.42
C LEU A 31 -8.66 0.02 -6.64
N ALA A 32 -9.35 1.14 -6.87
CA ALA A 32 -10.12 1.35 -8.09
C ALA A 32 -9.27 1.36 -9.38
N ARG A 33 -7.93 1.40 -9.28
CA ARG A 33 -7.00 1.30 -10.42
C ARG A 33 -6.61 -0.14 -10.75
N PHE A 34 -7.03 -1.10 -9.94
CA PHE A 34 -6.71 -2.52 -10.09
C PHE A 34 -7.98 -3.34 -10.31
N ASP A 35 -7.82 -4.50 -10.96
CA ASP A 35 -8.83 -5.55 -10.95
C ASP A 35 -8.81 -6.24 -9.59
N THR A 36 -9.77 -5.88 -8.73
CA THR A 36 -9.90 -6.44 -7.38
C THR A 36 -10.51 -7.85 -7.36
N THR A 37 -10.89 -8.39 -8.52
CA THR A 37 -11.27 -9.81 -8.66
C THR A 37 -10.04 -10.71 -8.84
N ALA A 38 -8.92 -10.14 -9.30
CA ALA A 38 -7.62 -10.78 -9.33
C ALA A 38 -6.84 -10.56 -8.00
N PRO A 39 -5.90 -11.45 -7.65
CA PRO A 39 -5.06 -11.25 -6.48
C PRO A 39 -4.17 -10.01 -6.63
N ILE A 40 -4.13 -9.19 -5.58
CA ILE A 40 -3.04 -8.26 -5.30
C ILE A 40 -2.15 -8.96 -4.27
N THR A 41 -0.85 -9.09 -4.54
CA THR A 41 0.09 -9.77 -3.65
C THR A 41 1.31 -8.92 -3.38
N GLN A 42 1.92 -9.15 -2.21
CA GLN A 42 3.15 -8.51 -1.79
C GLN A 42 4.16 -9.61 -1.44
N GLU A 43 5.28 -9.63 -2.16
CA GLU A 43 6.41 -10.50 -1.87
C GLU A 43 7.43 -9.72 -1.04
N VAL A 44 7.45 -9.96 0.27
CA VAL A 44 8.33 -9.25 1.21
C VAL A 44 9.77 -9.76 1.07
N HIS A 45 10.69 -8.86 0.76
CA HIS A 45 12.12 -9.14 0.60
C HIS A 45 12.89 -8.92 1.89
N GLY A 46 12.48 -7.91 2.67
CA GLY A 46 13.20 -7.54 3.87
C GLY A 46 12.40 -6.63 4.77
N VAL A 47 12.69 -6.74 6.06
CA VAL A 47 12.23 -5.80 7.09
C VAL A 47 13.41 -5.50 8.00
N LEU A 48 13.72 -4.20 8.15
CA LEU A 48 14.70 -3.70 9.10
C LEU A 48 13.96 -2.83 10.11
N ALA A 49 14.22 -3.04 11.40
CA ALA A 49 13.62 -2.26 12.47
C ALA A 49 14.70 -1.76 13.42
N ASP A 50 14.60 -0.49 13.80
CA ASP A 50 15.45 0.15 14.80
C ASP A 50 14.62 1.16 15.61
N GLY A 51 14.52 0.91 16.92
CA GLY A 51 13.72 1.72 17.83
C GLY A 51 12.26 1.86 17.39
N ASP A 52 11.83 3.09 17.14
CA ASP A 52 10.48 3.45 16.70
C ASP A 52 10.34 3.52 15.17
N ARG A 53 11.33 3.03 14.41
CA ARG A 53 11.35 3.05 12.94
C ARG A 53 11.43 1.65 12.38
N ALA A 54 10.80 1.48 11.22
CA ALA A 54 10.96 0.28 10.40
C ALA A 54 11.05 0.64 8.91
N VAL A 55 11.77 -0.18 8.15
CA VAL A 55 11.79 -0.16 6.69
C VAL A 55 11.37 -1.54 6.21
N ALA A 56 10.43 -1.58 5.27
CA ALA A 56 10.04 -2.82 4.60
C ALA A 56 10.22 -2.66 3.10
N GLU A 57 10.71 -3.73 2.47
CA GLU A 57 10.89 -3.82 1.02
C GLU A 57 10.07 -4.99 0.50
N TRP A 58 9.29 -4.77 -0.56
CA TRP A 58 8.53 -5.82 -1.22
C TRP A 58 8.30 -5.55 -2.70
N THR A 59 8.05 -6.61 -3.47
CA THR A 59 7.46 -6.47 -4.81
C THR A 59 5.95 -6.59 -4.71
N THR A 60 5.23 -5.58 -5.21
CA THR A 60 3.77 -5.63 -5.40
C THR A 60 3.46 -6.23 -6.76
N ARG A 61 2.55 -7.22 -6.81
CA ARG A 61 2.02 -7.78 -8.04
C ARG A 61 0.50 -7.65 -8.07
N ALA A 62 -0.04 -7.16 -9.18
CA ALA A 62 -1.47 -6.98 -9.37
C ALA A 62 -1.83 -6.98 -10.85
N THR A 63 -3.13 -7.02 -11.14
CA THR A 63 -3.67 -6.73 -12.47
C THR A 63 -4.32 -5.34 -12.42
N THR A 64 -4.02 -4.45 -13.36
CA THR A 64 -4.66 -3.14 -13.45
C THR A 64 -6.14 -3.31 -13.84
N ALA A 65 -6.96 -2.27 -13.62
CA ALA A 65 -8.36 -2.28 -14.04
C ALA A 65 -8.53 -2.43 -15.57
N ALA A 66 -7.47 -2.14 -16.35
CA ALA A 66 -7.42 -2.32 -17.80
C ALA A 66 -6.96 -3.74 -18.22
N GLY A 67 -6.61 -4.62 -17.27
CA GLY A 67 -6.15 -5.98 -17.53
C GLY A 67 -4.64 -6.14 -17.70
N GLU A 68 -3.86 -5.06 -17.54
CA GLU A 68 -2.41 -5.09 -17.67
C GLU A 68 -1.74 -5.63 -16.40
N GLU A 69 -0.60 -6.31 -16.54
CA GLU A 69 0.20 -6.74 -15.39
C GLU A 69 0.89 -5.53 -14.72
N TYR A 70 0.76 -5.43 -13.39
CA TYR A 70 1.44 -4.43 -12.58
C TYR A 70 2.41 -5.14 -11.63
N VAL A 71 3.71 -4.87 -11.80
CA VAL A 71 4.77 -5.33 -10.91
C VAL A 71 5.62 -4.11 -10.54
N ASN A 72 5.68 -3.77 -9.25
CA ASN A 72 6.47 -2.62 -8.79
C ASN A 72 7.17 -2.94 -7.48
N ASP A 73 8.45 -2.58 -7.39
CA ASP A 73 9.23 -2.69 -6.18
C ASP A 73 8.96 -1.47 -5.29
N VAL A 74 8.62 -1.75 -4.04
CA VAL A 74 8.17 -0.76 -3.08
C VAL A 74 9.05 -0.82 -1.84
N VAL A 75 9.49 0.35 -1.38
CA VAL A 75 10.13 0.54 -0.08
C VAL A 75 9.27 1.47 0.74
N ILE A 76 8.87 1.04 1.95
CA ILE A 76 8.13 1.89 2.88
C ILE A 76 8.94 2.09 4.15
N THR A 77 9.09 3.36 4.54
CA THR A 77 9.59 3.74 5.86
C THR A 77 8.42 4.02 6.79
N PHE A 78 8.48 3.49 8.00
CA PHE A 78 7.46 3.64 9.04
C PHE A 78 8.04 4.32 10.26
N ARG A 79 7.24 5.18 10.92
CA ARG A 79 7.38 5.49 12.36
C ARG A 79 6.28 4.77 13.11
N VAL A 80 6.61 4.08 14.19
CA VAL A 80 5.69 3.30 15.02
C VAL A 80 5.68 3.85 16.44
N THR A 81 4.51 4.21 16.95
CA THR A 81 4.35 4.73 18.32
C THR A 81 3.18 4.02 19.00
N GLY A 82 3.41 3.49 20.20
CA GLY A 82 2.36 2.76 20.94
C GLY A 82 1.80 1.56 20.16
N GLY A 83 2.66 0.86 19.41
CA GLY A 83 2.29 -0.30 18.59
C GLY A 83 1.46 0.03 17.33
N ARG A 84 1.36 1.31 16.94
CA ARG A 84 0.63 1.76 15.75
C ARG A 84 1.54 2.52 14.81
N ILE A 85 1.27 2.46 13.51
CA ILE A 85 1.95 3.27 12.50
C ILE A 85 1.52 4.72 12.70
N ALA A 86 2.50 5.56 13.05
CA ALA A 86 2.35 7.00 13.22
C ALA A 86 2.73 7.79 11.95
N GLU A 87 3.52 7.20 11.05
CA GLU A 87 3.87 7.73 9.73
C GLU A 87 4.23 6.56 8.81
N ALA A 88 3.82 6.64 7.54
CA ALA A 88 4.30 5.77 6.47
C ALA A 88 4.71 6.64 5.28
N ARG A 89 5.87 6.36 4.68
CA ARG A 89 6.34 7.01 3.46
C ARG A 89 6.80 5.97 2.47
N GLU A 90 6.10 5.92 1.34
CA GLU A 90 6.26 4.94 0.27
C GLU A 90 7.16 5.49 -0.83
N HIS A 91 8.05 4.64 -1.35
CA HIS A 91 8.95 4.91 -2.46
C HIS A 91 8.83 3.77 -3.47
N PHE A 92 8.61 4.12 -4.74
CA PHE A 92 8.43 3.18 -5.85
C PHE A 92 8.69 3.90 -7.18
N ASP A 93 8.69 3.15 -8.30
CA ASP A 93 8.78 3.77 -9.63
C ASP A 93 7.46 4.49 -9.97
N THR A 94 7.46 5.81 -9.78
CA THR A 94 6.30 6.67 -10.05
C THR A 94 6.04 6.85 -11.54
N ALA A 95 7.04 6.72 -12.41
CA ALA A 95 6.86 6.80 -13.85
C ALA A 95 6.15 5.53 -14.37
N TYR A 96 6.54 4.36 -13.86
CA TYR A 96 5.87 3.09 -14.13
C TYR A 96 4.41 3.11 -13.68
N ALA A 97 4.17 3.56 -12.44
CA ALA A 97 2.82 3.68 -11.91
C ALA A 97 1.97 4.70 -12.69
N ALA A 98 2.53 5.87 -13.03
CA ALA A 98 1.84 6.86 -13.87
C ALA A 98 1.38 6.26 -15.20
N ARG A 99 2.30 5.56 -15.88
CA ARG A 99 2.04 4.93 -17.17
C ARG A 99 0.90 3.90 -17.11
N LEU A 100 0.88 3.03 -16.11
CA LEU A 100 -0.09 1.93 -16.04
C LEU A 100 -1.38 2.24 -15.29
N LEU A 101 -1.34 3.11 -14.28
CA LEU A 101 -2.49 3.35 -13.40
C LEU A 101 -3.22 4.66 -13.69
N PHE A 102 -2.56 5.64 -14.31
CA PHE A 102 -3.09 7.00 -14.46
C PHE A 102 -3.16 7.51 -15.91
N ASN A 103 -2.43 6.91 -16.84
CA ASN A 103 -2.40 7.30 -18.26
C ASN A 103 -3.21 6.39 -19.20
N ALA A 104 -3.97 5.44 -18.68
CA ALA A 104 -4.97 4.73 -19.47
C ALA A 104 -6.15 5.68 -19.75
N GLY A 105 -6.19 6.21 -20.97
CA GLY A 105 -7.27 7.05 -21.49
C GLY A 105 -8.51 6.25 -21.87
#